data_AF-A0A938TKS2-F1
#
_entry.id   AF-A0A938TKS2-F1
#
_cell.length_a   1.000
_cell.length_b   1.000
_cell.length_c   1.000
_cell.angle_alpha   90.00
_cell.angle_beta   90.00
_cell.angle_gamma   90.00
#
_symmetry.space_group_name_H-M   'P 1'
#
loop_
_entity.id
_entity.type
_entity.pdbx_description
1 polymer ?
#
loop_
_entity_poly.entity_id
_entity_poly.type
_entity_poly.pdbx_seq_one_letter_code
_entity_poly.pdbx_strand_id
1 'polypeptide(L)'
;MRKSTNISGWPVMRGKCPTCPFNKDENGHDAVPDIADMVRRRCLTEASQICHHPRLHGKEEDHLCRGARDFQLELFYRFDFLETPTDEAWEKKMQEILS
;
A
#
# COMPACT_ATOMS: atom_id res chain seq x y z
N MET A 1 -21.29 12.66 -1.14
CA MET A 1 -20.13 12.13 -0.39
C MET A 1 -20.04 10.64 -0.61
N ARG A 2 -18.89 10.11 -1.09
CA ARG A 2 -18.64 8.66 -1.03
C ARG A 2 -18.56 8.27 0.43
N LYS A 3 -19.26 7.20 0.85
CA LYS A 3 -19.05 6.59 2.17
C LYS A 3 -17.58 6.19 2.25
N SER A 4 -16.85 6.70 3.25
CA SER A 4 -15.48 6.27 3.53
C SER A 4 -15.52 4.94 4.25
N THR A 5 -14.90 3.91 3.67
CA THR A 5 -14.68 2.63 4.36
C THR A 5 -13.61 2.82 5.42
N ASN A 6 -13.90 2.47 6.68
CA ASN A 6 -12.87 2.45 7.71
C ASN A 6 -11.98 1.22 7.51
N ILE A 7 -10.72 1.47 7.17
CA ILE A 7 -9.71 0.45 6.85
C ILE A 7 -8.58 0.38 7.89
N SER A 8 -8.70 1.07 9.03
CA SER A 8 -7.59 1.25 9.99
C SER A 8 -7.08 -0.06 10.60
N GLY A 9 -7.92 -1.10 10.64
CA GLY A 9 -7.58 -2.44 11.14
C GLY A 9 -7.50 -3.51 10.06
N TRP A 10 -7.54 -3.14 8.78
CA TRP A 10 -7.51 -4.14 7.71
C TRP A 10 -6.10 -4.74 7.57
N PRO A 11 -5.97 -6.06 7.45
CA PRO A 11 -4.70 -6.70 7.17
C PRO A 11 -4.14 -6.27 5.82
N VAL A 12 -2.81 -6.24 5.69
CA VAL A 12 -2.16 -6.06 4.38
C VAL A 12 -2.02 -7.43 3.71
N MET A 13 -2.24 -7.49 2.39
CA MET A 13 -1.96 -8.70 1.61
C MET A 13 -0.51 -9.17 1.85
N ARG A 14 -0.30 -10.49 1.96
CA ARG A 14 1.05 -11.06 2.20
C ARG A 14 2.05 -10.81 1.06
N GLY A 15 1.56 -10.62 -0.16
CA GLY A 15 2.38 -10.48 -1.35
C GLY A 15 1.74 -9.56 -2.37
N LYS A 16 2.57 -9.04 -3.29
CA LYS A 16 2.10 -8.31 -4.47
C LYS A 16 1.29 -9.27 -5.36
N CYS A 17 0.21 -8.78 -5.94
CA CYS A 17 -0.54 -9.57 -6.93
C CYS A 17 0.30 -9.76 -8.21
N PRO A 18 -0.01 -10.78 -9.04
CA PRO A 18 0.71 -11.01 -10.30
C PRO A 18 0.72 -9.80 -11.24
N THR A 19 -0.35 -9.01 -11.21
CA THR A 19 -0.54 -7.80 -12.02
C THR A 19 -0.16 -6.51 -11.30
N CYS A 20 0.66 -6.58 -10.24
CA CYS A 20 1.01 -5.42 -9.46
C CYS A 20 1.75 -4.38 -10.31
N PRO A 21 1.32 -3.10 -10.32
CA PRO A 21 1.98 -2.07 -11.13
C PRO A 21 3.41 -1.77 -10.63
N PHE A 22 3.74 -2.18 -9.41
CA PHE A 22 5.06 -2.05 -8.81
C PHE A 22 6.00 -3.25 -9.08
N ASN A 23 5.56 -4.23 -9.87
CA ASN A 23 6.47 -5.26 -10.36
C ASN A 23 7.47 -4.62 -11.32
N LYS A 24 8.71 -5.12 -11.29
CA LYS A 24 9.78 -4.61 -12.15
C LYS A 24 9.84 -5.38 -13.45
N ASP A 25 10.09 -4.68 -14.55
CA ASP A 25 10.47 -5.29 -15.82
C ASP A 25 11.93 -5.78 -15.78
N GLU A 26 12.39 -6.36 -16.89
CA GLU A 26 13.76 -6.88 -17.03
C GLU A 26 14.86 -5.80 -16.86
N ASN A 27 14.50 -4.53 -17.03
CA ASN A 27 15.40 -3.39 -16.91
C ASN A 27 15.28 -2.71 -15.53
N GLY A 28 14.44 -3.22 -14.62
CA GLY A 28 14.22 -2.65 -13.29
C GLY A 28 13.22 -1.49 -13.24
N HIS A 29 12.56 -1.16 -14.35
CA HIS A 29 11.49 -0.16 -14.39
C HIS A 29 10.16 -0.74 -13.93
N ASP A 30 9.18 0.09 -13.57
CA ASP A 30 7.84 -0.42 -13.28
C ASP A 30 7.22 -1.04 -14.53
N ALA A 31 6.63 -2.22 -14.41
CA ALA A 31 6.00 -2.92 -15.53
C ALA A 31 4.85 -2.11 -16.17
N VAL A 32 4.19 -1.25 -15.38
CA VAL A 32 3.12 -0.37 -15.86
C VAL A 32 3.25 1.02 -15.22
N PRO A 33 4.16 1.89 -15.73
CA PRO A 33 4.56 3.14 -15.07
C PRO A 33 3.40 4.09 -14.76
N ASP A 34 2.48 4.30 -15.70
CA ASP A 34 1.35 5.22 -15.52
C ASP A 34 0.42 4.81 -14.38
N ILE A 35 0.18 3.49 -14.24
CA ILE A 35 -0.64 2.95 -13.17
C ILE A 35 0.12 2.98 -11.84
N ALA A 36 1.42 2.69 -11.85
CA ALA A 36 2.27 2.82 -10.66
C ALA A 36 2.23 4.26 -10.13
N ASP A 37 2.42 5.25 -11.00
CA ASP A 37 2.39 6.67 -10.63
C ASP A 37 1.03 7.14 -10.13
N MET A 38 -0.06 6.68 -10.75
CA MET A 38 -1.40 6.94 -10.23
C MET A 38 -1.55 6.41 -8.80
N VAL A 39 -1.11 5.18 -8.53
CA VAL A 39 -1.21 4.58 -7.18
C VAL A 39 -0.29 5.32 -6.19
N ARG A 40 0.93 5.68 -6.59
CA ARG A 40 1.85 6.50 -5.77
C ARG A 40 1.22 7.81 -5.34
N ARG A 41 0.62 8.54 -6.28
CA ARG A 41 -0.07 9.82 -5.99
C ARG A 41 -1.17 9.61 -4.95
N ARG A 42 -2.03 8.60 -5.12
CA ARG A 42 -3.08 8.28 -4.14
C ARG A 42 -2.53 7.95 -2.76
N CYS A 43 -1.47 7.14 -2.70
CA CYS A 43 -0.82 6.77 -1.44
C CYS A 43 -0.18 7.96 -0.71
N LEU A 44 0.24 8.99 -1.45
CA LEU A 44 0.81 10.22 -0.91
C LEU A 44 -0.25 11.23 -0.45
N THR A 45 -1.35 11.36 -1.18
CA THR A 45 -2.28 12.50 -1.00
C THR A 45 -3.65 12.13 -0.45
N GLU A 46 -4.05 10.87 -0.52
CA GLU A 46 -5.41 10.44 -0.17
C GLU A 46 -5.41 9.45 0.99
N ALA A 47 -5.08 8.19 0.71
CA ALA A 47 -5.22 7.08 1.66
C ALA A 47 -4.42 5.87 1.21
N SER A 48 -4.34 4.87 2.10
CA SER A 48 -3.86 3.53 1.75
C SER A 48 -4.75 2.89 0.69
N GLN A 49 -4.14 2.19 -0.27
CA GLN A 49 -4.85 1.53 -1.35
C GLN A 49 -5.46 0.20 -0.88
N ILE A 50 -6.77 0.03 -1.05
CA ILE A 50 -7.46 -1.25 -0.86
C ILE A 50 -7.05 -2.25 -1.94
N CYS A 51 -6.92 -3.53 -1.58
CA CYS A 51 -6.71 -4.61 -2.55
C CYS A 51 -7.90 -4.68 -3.52
N HIS A 52 -7.64 -4.45 -4.81
CA HIS A 52 -8.71 -4.35 -5.80
C HIS A 52 -9.11 -5.69 -6.43
N HIS A 53 -8.36 -6.77 -6.17
CA HIS A 53 -8.63 -8.09 -6.75
C HIS A 53 -10.02 -8.64 -6.37
N PRO A 54 -10.47 -8.63 -5.09
CA PRO A 54 -11.82 -9.06 -4.74
C PRO A 54 -12.92 -8.36 -5.55
N ARG A 55 -12.82 -7.03 -5.67
CA ARG A 55 -13.78 -6.22 -6.43
C ARG A 55 -13.87 -6.60 -7.91
N LEU A 56 -12.75 -6.94 -8.55
CA LEU A 56 -12.73 -7.42 -9.94
C LEU A 56 -13.46 -8.76 -10.14
N HIS A 57 -13.69 -9.50 -9.06
CA HIS A 57 -14.39 -10.77 -9.04
C HIS A 57 -15.74 -10.70 -8.30
N GLY A 58 -16.27 -9.50 -8.07
CA GLY A 58 -17.55 -9.31 -7.38
C GLY A 58 -17.55 -9.76 -5.92
N LYS A 59 -16.40 -9.76 -5.27
CA LYS A 59 -16.23 -10.09 -3.85
C LYS A 59 -15.96 -8.83 -3.03
N GLU A 60 -16.35 -8.89 -1.76
CA GLU A 60 -16.06 -7.84 -0.79
C GLU A 60 -14.55 -7.68 -0.58
N GLU A 61 -14.13 -6.43 -0.39
CA GLU A 61 -12.76 -6.07 -0.10
C GLU A 61 -12.51 -6.18 1.41
N ASP A 62 -11.39 -6.75 1.81
CA ASP A 62 -11.07 -7.03 3.23
C ASP A 62 -9.58 -6.81 3.58
N HIS A 63 -8.75 -6.45 2.59
CA HIS A 63 -7.30 -6.27 2.76
C HIS A 63 -6.79 -4.98 2.11
N LEU A 64 -5.65 -4.49 2.61
CA LEU A 64 -4.85 -3.45 1.99
C LEU A 64 -3.89 -4.04 0.93
N CYS A 65 -3.58 -3.24 -0.09
CA CYS A 65 -2.69 -3.62 -1.16
C CYS A 65 -1.22 -3.67 -0.70
N ARG A 66 -0.54 -4.82 -0.87
CA ARG A 66 0.87 -5.00 -0.53
C ARG A 66 1.79 -4.02 -1.25
N GLY A 67 1.69 -3.93 -2.57
CA GLY A 67 2.60 -3.10 -3.35
C GLY A 67 2.49 -1.61 -3.01
N ALA A 68 1.28 -1.14 -2.73
CA ALA A 68 1.06 0.22 -2.25
C ALA A 68 1.63 0.43 -0.84
N ARG A 69 1.45 -0.55 0.07
CA ARG A 69 2.03 -0.49 1.40
C ARG A 69 3.56 -0.46 1.35
N ASP A 70 4.21 -1.30 0.54
CA ASP A 70 5.68 -1.30 0.38
C ASP A 70 6.19 0.08 -0.02
N PHE A 71 5.51 0.73 -0.97
CA PHE A 71 5.85 2.08 -1.38
C PHE A 71 5.70 3.09 -0.24
N GLN A 72 4.61 3.02 0.54
CA GLN A 72 4.40 3.92 1.69
C GLN A 72 5.46 3.69 2.78
N LEU A 73 5.82 2.45 3.08
CA LEU A 73 6.86 2.12 4.05
C LEU A 73 8.22 2.68 3.64
N GLU A 74 8.58 2.52 2.36
CA GLU A 74 9.82 3.09 1.80
C GLU A 74 9.83 4.62 1.91
N LEU A 75 8.70 5.27 1.62
CA LEU A 75 8.59 6.73 1.78
C LEU A 75 8.75 7.16 3.24
N PHE A 76 8.05 6.50 4.16
CA PHE A 76 8.12 6.86 5.58
C PHE A 76 9.50 6.59 6.17
N TYR A 77 10.18 5.54 5.73
CA TYR A 77 11.59 5.33 6.06
C TYR A 77 12.48 6.47 5.55
N ARG A 78 12.31 6.90 4.29
CA ARG A 78 13.08 8.02 3.71
C ARG A 78 12.80 9.39 4.33
N PHE A 79 11.67 9.54 5.01
CA PHE A 79 11.33 10.75 5.77
C PHE A 79 11.77 10.65 7.24
N ASP A 80 12.60 9.65 7.59
CA ASP A 80 13.03 9.34 8.95
C ASP A 80 11.85 9.14 9.93
N PHE A 81 10.67 8.81 9.41
CA PHE A 81 9.49 8.47 10.21
C PHE A 81 9.53 7.02 10.68
N LEU A 82 10.08 6.10 9.87
CA LEU A 82 10.34 4.71 10.27
C LEU A 82 11.85 4.45 10.35
N GLU A 83 12.27 3.56 11.24
CA GLU A 83 13.67 3.10 11.32
C GLU A 83 14.03 2.13 10.19
N THR A 84 13.06 1.34 9.73
CA THR A 84 13.16 0.41 8.59
C THR A 84 11.85 0.37 7.81
N PRO A 85 11.86 0.12 6.49
CA PRO A 85 10.65 0.08 5.67
C PRO A 85 9.91 -1.27 5.79
N THR A 86 9.50 -1.64 7.00
CA THR A 86 8.85 -2.94 7.29
C THR A 86 7.48 -2.76 7.98
N ASP A 87 6.62 -3.77 7.88
CA ASP A 87 5.32 -3.74 8.57
C ASP A 87 5.51 -3.71 10.10
N GLU A 88 6.51 -4.40 10.63
CA GLU A 88 6.82 -4.42 12.07
C GLU A 88 7.23 -3.03 12.58
N ALA A 89 8.03 -2.30 11.80
CA ALA A 89 8.43 -0.93 12.15
C ALA A 89 7.21 0.01 12.13
N TRP A 90 6.31 -0.18 11.17
CA TRP A 90 5.05 0.55 11.12
C TRP A 90 4.18 0.25 12.35
N GLU A 91 3.99 -1.01 12.71
CA GLU A 91 3.20 -1.41 13.87
C GLU A 91 3.76 -0.84 15.17
N LYS A 92 5.09 -0.93 15.37
CA LYS A 92 5.79 -0.31 16.50
C LYS A 92 5.53 1.20 16.54
N LYS A 93 5.71 1.91 15.42
CA LYS A 93 5.50 3.36 15.34
C LYS A 93 4.04 3.75 15.63
N MET A 94 3.08 2.96 15.16
CA MET A 94 1.66 3.20 15.46
C MET A 94 1.33 3.01 16.94
N GLN A 95 1.95 2.01 17.61
CA GLN A 95 1.79 1.85 19.05
C GLN A 95 2.37 3.03 19.82
N GLU A 96 3.52 3.56 19.43
CA GLU A 96 4.13 4.75 20.05
C GLU A 96 3.28 6.03 19.91
N ILE A 97 2.55 6.19 18.79
CA ILE A 97 1.74 7.39 18.53
C ILE A 97 0.36 7.30 19.18
N LEU A 98 -0.20 6.10 19.29
CA LEU A 98 -1.55 5.89 19.79
C LEU A 98 -1.60 5.52 21.29
N SER A 99 -0.45 5.31 21.94
CA SER A 99 -0.31 5.18 23.39
C SER A 99 -0.39 6.53 24.09
#